data_AF-A0A2S9WTN5-F1
#
_entry.id   AF-A0A2S9WTN5-F1
#
_cell.length_a   1.000
_cell.length_b   1.000
_cell.length_c   1.000
_cell.angle_alpha   90.00
_cell.angle_beta   90.00
_cell.angle_gamma   90.00
#
_symmetry.space_group_name_H-M   'P 1'
#
loop_
_entity.id
_entity.type
_entity.pdbx_description
1 polymer ?
#
loop_
_entity_poly.entity_id
_entity_poly.type
_entity_poly.pdbx_seq_one_letter_code
_entity_poly.pdbx_strand_id
1 'polypeptide(L)'
;MAASNHIKVTHGRDYRDCAPIKGVVYLSGNGSNETTYTVRVKTVEEFAAGRIFNKIQTQSQEQYYKQDQILMKQMQWQQQQQQ
;
A
#
# COMPACT_ATOMS: atom_id res chain seq x y z
N MET A 1 7.83 -26.90 22.38
CA MET A 1 6.54 -27.42 21.89
C MET A 1 5.64 -26.24 21.59
N ALA A 2 5.29 -26.03 20.33
CA ALA A 2 4.30 -25.03 19.91
C ALA A 2 3.15 -25.80 19.26
N ALA A 3 2.12 -26.18 20.03
CA ALA A 3 1.15 -27.15 19.53
C ALA A 3 -0.33 -26.89 19.86
N SER A 4 -0.69 -26.12 20.89
CA SER A 4 -2.12 -25.89 21.17
C SER A 4 -2.66 -24.54 20.66
N ASN A 5 -1.88 -23.46 20.74
CA ASN A 5 -2.39 -22.09 20.51
C ASN A 5 -1.55 -21.25 19.51
N HIS A 6 -0.72 -21.89 18.69
CA HIS A 6 0.14 -21.17 17.74
C HIS A 6 -0.33 -21.42 16.30
N ILE A 7 -0.51 -20.34 15.53
CA ILE A 7 -0.80 -20.41 14.10
C ILE A 7 0.51 -20.21 13.36
N LYS A 8 0.86 -21.14 12.47
CA LYS A 8 1.99 -20.95 11.56
C LYS A 8 1.60 -19.90 10.52
N VAL A 9 2.18 -18.70 10.62
CA VAL A 9 1.88 -17.57 9.72
C VAL A 9 2.72 -17.62 8.44
N THR A 10 3.99 -18.02 8.53
CA THR A 10 4.91 -18.03 7.38
C THR A 10 5.91 -19.20 7.43
N HIS A 11 6.65 -19.39 6.34
CA HIS A 11 7.82 -20.25 6.24
C HIS A 11 8.85 -19.60 5.31
N GLY A 12 10.14 -19.76 5.58
CA GLY A 12 11.22 -19.14 4.81
C GLY A 12 12.58 -19.34 5.50
N ARG A 13 13.68 -19.13 4.77
CA ARG A 13 15.03 -19.13 5.33
C ARG A 13 15.30 -17.84 6.09
N ASP A 14 14.82 -16.72 5.57
CA ASP A 14 14.94 -15.40 6.19
C ASP A 14 13.70 -14.52 5.96
N TYR A 15 13.74 -13.28 6.47
CA TYR A 15 12.64 -12.32 6.38
C TYR A 15 12.28 -11.91 4.94
N ARG A 16 13.20 -12.05 3.99
CA ARG A 16 12.95 -11.73 2.57
C ARG A 16 12.08 -12.79 1.91
N ASP A 17 12.17 -14.04 2.35
CA ASP A 17 11.31 -15.13 1.86
C ASP A 17 9.86 -14.98 2.31
N CYS A 18 9.66 -14.40 3.49
CA CYS A 18 8.37 -14.30 4.17
C CYS A 18 7.94 -12.87 4.51
N ALA A 19 8.42 -11.88 3.74
CA ALA A 19 7.99 -10.49 3.89
C ALA A 19 6.46 -10.37 3.66
N PRO A 20 5.70 -9.77 4.59
CA PRO A 20 4.24 -9.58 4.47
C PRO A 20 3.83 -8.67 3.31
N ILE A 21 4.75 -7.88 2.75
CA ILE A 21 4.56 -7.14 1.51
C ILE A 21 5.56 -7.68 0.48
N LYS A 22 5.03 -8.24 -0.62
CA LYS A 22 5.81 -8.68 -1.78
C LYS A 22 5.47 -7.80 -2.97
N GLY A 23 6.46 -7.10 -3.52
CA GLY A 23 6.29 -6.22 -4.67
C GLY A 23 7.41 -5.17 -4.79
N VAL A 24 7.42 -4.44 -5.90
CA VAL A 24 8.30 -3.28 -6.13
C VAL A 24 7.44 -2.02 -6.05
N VAL A 25 7.78 -1.12 -5.13
CA VAL A 25 7.20 0.22 -5.08
C VAL A 25 7.96 1.09 -6.07
N TYR A 26 7.29 1.59 -7.10
CA TYR A 26 7.87 2.56 -8.02
C TYR A 26 7.60 3.96 -7.47
N LEU A 27 8.67 4.71 -7.21
CA LEU A 27 8.60 6.12 -6.85
C LEU A 27 8.74 6.97 -8.11
N SER A 28 7.93 8.03 -8.21
CA SER A 28 8.20 9.12 -9.15
C SER A 28 9.24 10.08 -8.55
N GLY A 29 10.35 10.33 -9.27
CA GLY A 29 11.40 11.26 -8.85
C GLY A 29 12.56 10.62 -8.05
N ASN A 30 13.31 11.44 -7.30
CA ASN A 30 14.59 11.07 -6.66
C ASN A 30 14.42 10.49 -5.23
N GLY A 31 13.31 9.82 -4.94
CA GLY A 31 13.02 9.28 -3.60
C GLY A 31 13.79 7.99 -3.27
N SER A 32 13.94 7.70 -1.98
CA SER A 32 14.45 6.40 -1.48
C SER A 32 13.29 5.43 -1.25
N ASN A 33 13.45 4.18 -1.72
CA ASN A 33 12.50 3.10 -1.49
C ASN A 33 12.82 2.36 -0.18
N GLU A 34 12.42 2.94 0.94
CA GLU A 34 12.46 2.28 2.25
C GLU A 34 11.04 2.00 2.72
N THR A 35 10.76 0.78 3.18
CA THR A 35 9.43 0.37 3.64
C THR A 35 9.52 -0.29 4.99
N THR A 36 8.87 0.32 5.99
CA THR A 36 8.71 -0.24 7.34
C THR A 36 7.29 -0.76 7.49
N TYR A 37 7.15 -1.97 8.02
CA TYR A 37 5.84 -2.57 8.27
C TYR A 37 5.82 -3.32 9.60
N THR A 38 4.64 -3.35 10.21
CA THR A 38 4.40 -4.01 11.50
C THR A 38 3.27 -5.02 11.34
N VAL A 39 3.49 -6.24 11.83
CA VAL A 39 2.47 -7.29 11.87
C VAL A 39 1.75 -7.22 13.21
N ARG A 40 0.42 -7.15 13.20
CA ARG A 40 -0.41 -7.22 14.39
C ARG A 40 -1.51 -8.27 14.20
N VAL A 41 -1.61 -9.20 15.14
CA VAL A 41 -2.71 -10.16 15.21
C VAL A 41 -3.94 -9.46 15.78
N LYS A 42 -5.10 -9.63 15.15
CA LYS A 42 -6.38 -9.08 15.58
C LYS A 42 -7.44 -10.18 15.58
N THR A 43 -8.44 -10.02 16.44
CA THR A 43 -9.66 -10.84 16.41
C THR A 43 -10.51 -10.54 15.17
N VAL A 44 -11.45 -11.44 14.86
CA VAL A 44 -12.36 -11.26 13.72
C VAL A 44 -13.26 -10.03 13.92
N GLU A 45 -13.71 -9.77 15.14
CA GLU A 45 -14.54 -8.59 15.45
C GLU A 45 -13.75 -7.29 15.26
N GLU A 46 -12.52 -7.22 15.78
CA GLU A 46 -11.63 -6.06 15.59
C GLU A 46 -11.27 -5.82 14.12
N PHE A 47 -11.08 -6.89 13.34
CA PHE A 47 -10.83 -6.78 11.90
C PHE A 47 -12.05 -6.28 11.15
N ALA A 48 -13.24 -6.79 11.48
CA ALA A 48 -14.51 -6.39 10.86
C ALA A 48 -14.80 -4.90 11.08
N ALA A 49 -14.60 -4.40 12.31
CA ALA A 49 -14.76 -2.98 12.64
C ALA A 49 -13.80 -2.08 11.83
N GLY A 50 -12.57 -2.53 11.56
CA GLY A 50 -11.57 -1.78 10.80
C GLY A 50 -11.77 -1.73 9.28
N ARG A 51 -12.63 -2.58 8.69
CA ARG A 51 -12.79 -2.65 7.23
C ARG A 51 -13.35 -1.38 6.59
N ILE A 52 -14.16 -0.62 7.32
CA ILE A 52 -14.73 0.63 6.83
C ILE A 52 -13.63 1.68 6.68
N PHE A 53 -12.73 1.78 7.67
CA PHE A 53 -11.67 2.79 7.71
C PHE A 53 -10.60 2.58 6.61
N ASN A 54 -10.17 1.33 6.39
CA ASN A 54 -9.20 1.01 5.33
C ASN A 54 -9.74 1.30 3.94
N LYS A 55 -11.03 1.06 3.70
CA LYS A 55 -11.67 1.34 2.40
C LYS A 55 -11.69 2.84 2.09
N ILE A 56 -11.89 3.67 3.10
CA ILE A 56 -11.86 5.14 2.98
C ILE A 56 -10.44 5.63 2.65
N GLN A 57 -9.39 5.09 3.29
CA GLN A 57 -8.00 5.48 3.01
C GLN A 57 -7.52 5.08 1.61
N THR A 58 -7.85 3.88 1.12
CA THR A 58 -7.47 3.48 -0.24
C THR A 58 -8.18 4.33 -1.30
N GLN A 59 -9.46 4.67 -1.07
CA GLN A 59 -10.22 5.53 -1.99
C GLN A 59 -9.63 6.94 -2.07
N SER A 60 -9.24 7.55 -0.95
CA SER A 60 -8.65 8.89 -0.96
C SER A 60 -7.30 8.94 -1.68
N GLN A 61 -6.46 7.90 -1.53
CA GLN A 61 -5.21 7.78 -2.29
C GLN A 61 -5.47 7.67 -3.81
N GLU A 62 -6.37 6.79 -4.25
CA GLU A 62 -6.69 6.67 -5.68
C GLU A 62 -7.24 7.97 -6.28
N GLN A 63 -8.07 8.71 -5.52
CA GLN A 63 -8.61 9.99 -5.96
C GLN A 63 -7.50 11.04 -6.13
N TYR A 64 -6.53 11.08 -5.22
CA TYR A 64 -5.38 11.97 -5.30
C TYR A 64 -4.54 11.71 -6.57
N TYR A 65 -4.16 10.46 -6.82
CA TYR A 65 -3.40 10.10 -8.03
C TYR A 65 -4.14 10.42 -9.33
N LYS A 66 -5.46 10.19 -9.38
CA LYS A 66 -6.28 10.54 -10.55
C LYS A 66 -6.32 12.06 -10.78
N GLN A 67 -6.39 12.86 -9.71
CA GLN A 67 -6.43 14.31 -9.82
C GLN A 67 -5.11 14.88 -10.35
N ASP A 68 -3.97 14.36 -9.89
CA ASP A 68 -2.64 14.76 -10.36
C ASP A 68 -2.45 14.45 -11.86
N GLN A 69 -2.90 13.28 -12.31
CA GLN A 69 -2.90 12.89 -13.72
C GLN A 69 -3.78 13.78 -14.60
N ILE A 70 -4.94 14.22 -14.08
CA ILE A 70 -5.84 15.14 -14.79
C ILE A 70 -5.18 16.51 -14.93
N LEU A 71 -4.54 17.01 -13.88
CA LEU A 71 -3.84 18.30 -13.88
C LEU A 71 -2.69 18.28 -14.89
N MET A 72 -1.90 17.21 -14.92
CA MET A 72 -0.82 17.03 -15.90
C MET A 72 -1.34 17.06 -17.34
N LYS A 73 -2.45 16.37 -17.64
CA LYS A 73 -3.08 16.40 -18.97
C LYS A 73 -3.59 17.79 -19.34
N GLN A 74 -4.19 18.52 -18.41
CA GLN A 74 -4.65 19.89 -18.67
C GLN A 74 -3.49 20.84 -18.97
N MET A 75 -2.39 20.76 -18.20
CA MET A 75 -1.20 21.57 -18.46
C MET A 75 -0.59 21.29 -19.84
N GLN A 76 -0.49 20.01 -20.23
CA GLN A 76 -0.01 19.64 -21.56
C GLN A 76 -0.91 20.20 -22.67
N TRP A 77 -2.23 20.12 -22.49
CA TRP A 77 -3.18 20.64 -23.47
C TRP A 77 -3.13 22.17 -23.62
N GLN A 78 -2.98 22.91 -22.52
CA GLN A 78 -2.78 24.36 -22.59
C GLN A 78 -1.50 24.76 -23.32
N GLN A 79 -0.44 23.97 -23.19
CA GLN A 79 0.85 24.24 -23.84
C GLN A 79 0.79 24.04 -25.36
N GLN A 80 -0.06 23.11 -25.85
CA GLN A 80 -0.29 22.90 -27.29
C GLN A 80 -1.07 24.05 -27.95
N GLN A 81 -1.89 24.79 -27.19
CA GLN A 81 -2.66 25.93 -27.71
C GLN A 81 -1.83 27.19 -27.96
N GLN A 82 -0.61 27.26 -27.40
CA GLN A 82 0.29 28.42 -27.51
C GLN A 82 1.36 28.25 -28.61
N GLN A 83 1.33 27.13 -29.34
CA GLN A 83 2.17 26.85 -30.51
C GLN A 83 1.32 26.86 -31.78
#